data_AF-A0A1G0NHD3-F1
#
_entry.id   AF-A0A1G0NHD3-F1
#
_cell.length_a   1.000
_cell.length_b   1.000
_cell.length_c   1.000
_cell.angle_alpha   90.00
_cell.angle_beta   90.00
_cell.angle_gamma   90.00
#
_symmetry.space_group_name_H-M   'P 1'
#
loop_
_entity.id
_entity.type
_entity.pdbx_description
1 polymer ?
#
loop_
_entity_poly.entity_id
_entity_poly.type
_entity_poly.pdbx_seq_one_letter_code
_entity_poly.pdbx_strand_id
1 'polypeptide(L)' 'MGTRERVVVVEIGDNWLVVGVTPGSVNALMTLPKGEVQPAPTAPLNTSFAANLKQLIEARRAK' A
#
# COMPACT_ATOMS: atom_id res chain seq x y z
N MET A 1 -4.32 9.15 13.05
CA MET A 1 -3.67 8.40 11.94
C MET A 1 -3.99 9.13 10.64
N GLY A 2 -3.10 10.05 10.25
CA GLY A 2 -3.41 11.14 9.31
C GLY A 2 -3.08 10.82 7.86
N THR A 3 -4.13 10.68 7.04
CA THR A 3 -4.30 11.10 5.63
C THR A 3 -3.22 10.92 4.54
N ARG A 4 -2.00 10.41 4.78
CA ARG A 4 -1.01 10.32 3.68
C ARG A 4 0.18 9.38 3.90
N GLU A 5 0.05 8.39 4.76
CA GLU A 5 1.09 7.36 4.92
C GLU A 5 1.07 6.42 3.70
N ARG A 6 2.20 6.27 3.02
CA ARG A 6 2.36 5.41 1.84
C ARG A 6 3.45 4.39 2.13
N VAL A 7 3.22 3.13 1.80
CA VAL A 7 4.25 2.10 1.87
C VAL A 7 4.72 1.80 0.46
N VAL A 8 6.03 1.86 0.23
CA VAL A 8 6.68 1.60 -1.06
C VAL A 8 7.67 0.46 -0.87
N VAL A 9 7.68 -0.47 -1.82
CA VAL A 9 8.71 -1.51 -1.91
C VAL A 9 9.71 -1.08 -2.98
N VAL A 10 10.98 -0.97 -2.61
CA VAL A 10 12.07 -0.61 -3.51
C VAL A 10 12.96 -1.83 -3.71
N GLU A 11 13.17 -2.20 -4.98
CA GLU A 11 14.10 -3.26 -5.34
C GLU A 11 15.51 -2.68 -5.49
N ILE A 12 16.46 -3.22 -4.73
CA ILE A 12 17.87 -2.83 -4.75
C ILE A 12 18.70 -4.11 -4.83
N GLY A 13 19.22 -4.42 -6.02
CA GLY A 13 19.94 -5.67 -6.27
C GLY A 13 19.08 -6.90 -5.95
N ASP A 14 19.56 -7.74 -5.04
CA ASP A 14 18.87 -8.95 -4.57
C ASP A 14 18.10 -8.73 -3.26
N ASN A 15 17.85 -7.48 -2.87
CA ASN A 15 17.10 -7.16 -1.65
C ASN A 15 15.94 -6.22 -1.96
N TRP A 16 14.87 -6.39 -1.18
CA TRP A 16 13.71 -5.52 -1.16
C TRP A 16 13.72 -4.69 0.11
N LEU A 17 13.53 -3.39 -0.04
CA LEU A 17 13.40 -2.46 1.06
C LEU A 17 11.95 -1.97 1.14
N VAL A 18 11.31 -2.20 2.28
CA VAL A 18 9.98 -1.66 2.56
C VAL A 18 10.16 -0.33 3.28
N VAL A 19 9.58 0.72 2.71
CA VAL A 19 9.77 2.09 3.19
C VAL A 19 8.42 2.74 3.42
N GLY A 20 8.24 3.28 4.63
CA GLY A 20 7.14 4.16 4.97
C GLY A 20 7.44 5.59 4.55
N VAL A 21 6.52 6.20 3.81
CA VAL A 21 6.65 7.56 3.30
C VAL A 21 5.51 8.41 3.85
N THR A 22 5.89 9.54 4.43
CA THR A 22 4.99 10.61 4.88
C THR A 22 5.37 11.90 4.15
N PRO A 23 4.51 12.94 4.18
CA PRO A 23 4.88 14.26 3.63
C PRO A 23 6.04 14.86 4.45
N GLY A 24 7.28 14.63 3.99
CA GLY A 24 8.49 15.19 4.59
C GLY A 24 9.42 14.18 5.26
N SER A 25 9.04 12.91 5.39
CA SER A 25 9.92 11.88 5.95
C SER A 25 9.76 10.54 5.27
N VAL A 26 10.88 9.86 5.08
CA VAL A 26 11.01 8.53 4.48
C VAL A 26 11.72 7.66 5.51
N ASN A 27 11.08 6.56 5.93
CA ASN A 27 11.60 5.67 6.96
C ASN A 27 11.64 4.23 6.46
N ALA A 28 12.81 3.59 6.56
CA ALA A 28 12.96 2.17 6.24
C ALA A 28 12.33 1.33 7.36
N LEU A 29 11.33 0.52 7.01
CA LEU A 29 10.60 -0.31 7.96
C LEU A 29 11.21 -1.70 8.08
N MET A 30 11.57 -2.31 6.95
CA MET A 30 12.26 -3.60 6.94
C MET A 30 13.02 -3.83 5.63
N THR A 31 14.04 -4.70 5.69
CA THR A 31 14.76 -5.22 4.53
C THR A 31 14.49 -6.71 4.42
N LEU A 32 14.10 -7.15 3.23
CA LEU A 32 13.86 -8.55 2.92
C LEU A 32 14.83 -9.00 1.81
N PRO A 33 15.39 -10.21 1.87
CA PRO A 33 16.04 -10.79 0.70
C PRO A 33 14.98 -10.98 -0.39
N LYS A 34 15.35 -10.73 -1.65
CA LYS A 34 14.51 -10.95 -2.82
C LYS A 34 14.31 -12.46 -2.98
N GLY A 35 13.32 -12.99 -2.27
CA GLY A 35 12.79 -14.33 -2.51
C GLY A 35 12.00 -14.33 -3.81
N GLU A 36 11.88 -15.50 -4.44
CA GLU A 36 10.89 -15.74 -5.48
C GLU A 36 9.51 -15.42 -4.88
N VAL A 37 9.03 -14.20 -5.07
CA VAL A 37 7.63 -13.89 -4.84
C VAL A 37 6.89 -14.62 -5.93
N GLN A 38 6.50 -15.85 -5.60
CA GLN A 38 5.57 -16.62 -6.40
C GLN A 38 4.42 -15.66 -6.69
N PRO A 39 4.15 -15.34 -7.97
CA PRO A 39 3.16 -14.34 -8.32
C PRO A 39 1.89 -14.70 -7.56
N ALA A 40 1.49 -13.81 -6.65
CA ALA A 40 0.31 -14.04 -5.84
C ALA A 40 -0.81 -14.36 -6.84
N PRO A 41 -1.53 -15.48 -6.67
CA PRO A 41 -2.62 -15.81 -7.57
C PRO A 41 -3.51 -14.57 -7.66
N THR A 42 -3.81 -14.12 -8.86
CA THR A 42 -4.67 -12.96 -9.12
C THR A 42 -6.00 -13.24 -8.43
N ALA A 43 -6.11 -12.84 -7.17
CA ALA A 43 -7.34 -12.96 -6.42
C ALA A 43 -8.34 -12.08 -7.15
N PRO A 44 -9.58 -12.56 -7.38
CA PRO A 44 -10.61 -11.73 -7.98
C PRO A 44 -10.69 -10.44 -7.17
N LEU A 45 -10.59 -9.29 -7.85
CA LEU A 45 -10.68 -7.98 -7.23
C LEU A 45 -11.97 -7.96 -6.40
N ASN A 46 -11.83 -7.92 -5.08
CA ASN A 46 -12.98 -7.87 -4.19
C ASN A 46 -13.64 -6.49 -4.33
N THR A 47 -14.65 -6.39 -5.20
CA THR A 47 -15.41 -5.17 -5.49
C THR A 47 -16.09 -4.58 -4.24
N SER A 48 -16.17 -5.31 -3.13
CA SER A 48 -16.68 -4.82 -1.85
C SER A 48 -15.90 -3.60 -1.34
N PHE A 49 -14.57 -3.59 -1.47
CA PHE A 49 -13.78 -2.43 -1.05
C PHE A 49 -14.10 -1.18 -1.89
N ALA A 50 -14.20 -1.34 -3.21
CA ALA A 50 -14.53 -0.24 -4.12
C ALA A 50 -15.95 0.31 -3.86
N ALA A 51 -16.92 -0.56 -3.55
CA ALA A 51 -18.28 -0.16 -3.18
C ALA A 51 -18.31 0.61 -1.85
N ASN A 52 -17.64 0.09 -0.82
CA ASN A 52 -17.56 0.72 0.49
C ASN A 52 -16.82 2.08 0.43
N LEU A 53 -15.77 2.18 -0.40
CA LEU A 53 -15.03 3.42 -0.61
C LEU A 53 -15.89 4.49 -1.30
N LYS A 54 -16.69 4.10 -2.31
CA LYS A 54 -17.64 5.02 -2.96
C LYS A 54 -18.65 5.59 -1.97
N GLN A 55 -19.28 4.72 -1.16
CA GLN A 55 -20.25 5.15 -0.15
C GLN A 55 -19.64 6.11 0.89
N LEU A 56 -18.40 5.87 1.32
CA LEU A 56 -17.70 6.77 2.24
C LEU A 56 -17.38 8.12 1.62
N ILE A 57 -17.01 8.17 0.33
CA ILE A 57 -16.76 9.42 -0.39
C ILE A 57 -18.05 10.23 -0.55
N GLU A 58 -19.16 9.55 -0.85
CA GLU A 58 -20.48 10.17 -0.98
C GLU A 58 -21.00 10.69 0.36
N ALA A 59 -20.91 9.89 1.43
CA ALA A 59 -21.28 10.30 2.78
C ALA A 59 -20.48 11.51 3.29
N ARG A 60 -19.22 11.64 2.87
CA ARG A 60 -18.36 12.79 3.21
C ARG A 60 -18.66 14.04 2.38
N ARG A 61 -19.24 13.89 1.18
CA ARG A 61 -19.67 15.01 0.33
C ARG A 61 -21.08 15.51 0.67
N ALA A 62 -21.90 14.66 1.27
CA ALA A 62 -23.26 14.99 1.72
C ALA A 62 -23.30 15.72 3.08
N LYS A 63 -22.14 16.04 3.66
CA LYS A 63 -21.97 16.81 4.90
C LYS A 63 -21.07 18.01 4.66
#